data_AF-A0A970SPF2-F1
#
_entry.id   AF-A0A970SPF2-F1
#
_cell.length_a   1.000
_cell.length_b   1.000
_cell.length_c   1.000
_cell.angle_alpha   90.00
_cell.angle_beta   90.00
_cell.angle_gamma   90.00
#
_symmetry.space_group_name_H-M   'P 1'
#
loop_
_entity.id
_entity.type
_entity.pdbx_description
1 polymer ?
#
loop_
_entity_poly.entity_id
_entity_poly.type
_entity_poly.pdbx_seq_one_letter_code
_entity_poly.pdbx_strand_id
1 'polypeptide(L)'
;ATLANGNIISGYPDGTFRPGNYITRAEIATIASKFDKLTPLEVNMFSDVSGHWAEEFINSAAQKGWVTGYPDGTFKPDQYITRAEFVTLVNNVLERRVKSEDILPEARQFPDLDKDAWYYEAMQEAINSHHYIRKPDTYEEWTEIYYPDLDM
;
A
#
# COMPACT_ATOMS: atom_id res chain seq x y z
N ALA A 1 -12.48 -18.35 -1.77
CA ALA A 1 -11.86 -17.08 -2.20
C ALA A 1 -12.18 -16.02 -1.15
N THR A 2 -11.17 -15.45 -0.47
CA THR A 2 -11.38 -14.68 0.77
C THR A 2 -11.78 -13.21 0.52
N LEU A 3 -11.16 -12.51 -0.45
CA LEU A 3 -11.45 -11.09 -0.72
C LEU A 3 -12.76 -10.85 -1.49
N ALA A 4 -13.11 -11.77 -2.41
CA ALA A 4 -14.39 -11.70 -3.13
C ALA A 4 -15.57 -11.94 -2.18
N ASN A 5 -15.47 -12.95 -1.30
CA ASN A 5 -16.48 -13.20 -0.26
C ASN A 5 -16.61 -12.02 0.72
N GLY A 6 -15.52 -11.28 0.94
CA GLY A 6 -15.51 -10.06 1.74
C GLY A 6 -16.05 -8.81 1.03
N ASN A 7 -16.49 -8.90 -0.23
CA ASN A 7 -16.92 -7.77 -1.08
C ASN A 7 -15.83 -6.69 -1.26
N ILE A 8 -14.55 -7.05 -1.12
CA ILE A 8 -13.43 -6.13 -1.27
C ILE A 8 -13.05 -6.02 -2.76
N ILE A 9 -13.01 -7.16 -3.46
CA ILE A 9 -12.76 -7.24 -4.90
C ILE A 9 -13.94 -7.93 -5.57
N SER A 10 -14.57 -7.27 -6.55
CA SER A 10 -15.78 -7.77 -7.22
C SER A 10 -15.58 -8.07 -8.71
N GLY A 11 -14.38 -7.84 -9.26
CA GLY A 11 -14.13 -7.87 -10.70
C GLY A 11 -14.75 -6.67 -11.42
N TYR A 12 -14.94 -6.80 -12.73
CA TYR A 12 -15.44 -5.74 -13.60
C TYR A 12 -16.95 -5.91 -13.89
N PRO A 13 -17.65 -4.85 -14.32
CA PRO A 13 -19.09 -4.90 -14.63
C PRO A 13 -19.48 -5.95 -15.69
N ASP A 14 -18.54 -6.37 -16.54
CA ASP A 14 -18.72 -7.42 -17.54
C ASP A 14 -18.62 -8.86 -16.98
N GLY A 15 -18.44 -9.00 -15.67
CA GLY A 15 -18.33 -10.28 -14.97
C GLY A 15 -16.93 -10.90 -15.00
N THR A 16 -15.93 -10.22 -15.53
CA THR A 16 -14.55 -10.72 -15.59
C THR A 16 -13.72 -10.32 -14.36
N PHE A 17 -12.73 -11.15 -13.98
CA PHE A 17 -11.78 -10.82 -12.89
C PHE A 17 -10.47 -10.19 -13.39
N ARG A 18 -10.05 -10.53 -14.62
CA ARG A 18 -8.85 -10.02 -15.31
C ARG A 18 -7.55 -10.07 -14.47
N PRO A 19 -7.11 -11.25 -13.99
CA PRO A 19 -5.96 -11.38 -13.09
C PRO A 19 -4.61 -10.99 -13.71
N GLY A 20 -4.51 -10.90 -15.03
CA GLY A 20 -3.29 -10.49 -15.74
C GLY A 20 -3.22 -8.99 -16.06
N ASN A 21 -4.26 -8.22 -15.73
CA ASN A 21 -4.27 -6.79 -15.99
C ASN A 21 -3.47 -6.03 -14.94
N TYR A 22 -2.86 -4.91 -15.36
CA TYR A 22 -2.36 -3.92 -14.42
C TYR A 22 -3.52 -3.26 -13.66
N ILE A 23 -3.25 -2.90 -12.41
CA ILE A 23 -4.20 -2.27 -11.51
C ILE A 23 -3.91 -0.77 -11.47
N THR A 24 -4.95 0.06 -11.45
CA THR A 24 -4.81 1.52 -11.34
C THR A 24 -4.66 1.98 -9.88
N ARG A 25 -4.17 3.21 -9.71
CA ARG A 25 -4.11 3.85 -8.38
C ARG A 25 -5.50 3.99 -7.75
N ALA A 26 -6.54 4.24 -8.53
CA ALA A 26 -7.93 4.27 -8.06
C ALA A 26 -8.45 2.90 -7.59
N GLU A 27 -8.14 1.83 -8.34
CA GLU A 27 -8.57 0.48 -7.98
C GLU A 27 -7.96 0.04 -6.64
N ILE A 28 -6.66 0.28 -6.41
CA ILE A 28 -6.05 -0.12 -5.15
C ILE A 28 -6.51 0.74 -3.95
N ALA A 29 -6.73 2.05 -4.13
CA ALA A 29 -7.28 2.90 -3.07
C ALA A 29 -8.69 2.43 -2.67
N THR A 30 -9.48 1.99 -3.66
CA THR A 30 -10.79 1.36 -3.43
C THR A 30 -10.67 0.06 -2.65
N ILE A 31 -9.75 -0.82 -3.03
CA ILE A 31 -9.51 -2.09 -2.33
C ILE A 31 -9.13 -1.84 -0.88
N ALA A 32 -8.22 -0.91 -0.61
CA ALA A 32 -7.79 -0.54 0.74
C ALA A 32 -8.94 0.02 1.57
N SER A 33 -9.71 0.94 0.99
CA SER A 33 -10.87 1.55 1.66
C SER A 33 -11.93 0.51 2.00
N LYS A 34 -12.21 -0.44 1.09
CA LYS A 34 -13.16 -1.53 1.33
C LYS A 34 -12.64 -2.54 2.36
N PHE A 35 -11.34 -2.83 2.35
CA PHE A 35 -10.71 -3.75 3.31
C PHE A 35 -10.96 -3.32 4.75
N ASP A 36 -10.77 -2.04 5.05
CA ASP A 36 -11.00 -1.47 6.39
C ASP A 36 -12.39 -0.85 6.57
N LYS A 37 -13.26 -0.97 5.56
CA LYS A 37 -14.63 -0.42 5.56
C LYS A 37 -14.66 1.07 5.90
N LEU A 38 -13.75 1.84 5.30
CA LEU A 38 -13.69 3.29 5.48
C LEU A 38 -15.02 3.94 5.09
N THR A 39 -15.42 4.94 5.88
CA THR A 39 -16.55 5.80 5.53
C THR A 39 -16.18 6.59 4.26
N PRO A 40 -17.03 6.58 3.22
CA PRO A 40 -16.80 7.40 2.04
C PRO A 40 -16.68 8.88 2.40
N LEU A 41 -15.78 9.59 1.70
CA LEU A 41 -15.45 10.97 2.01
C LEU A 41 -15.62 11.88 0.78
N GLU A 42 -16.66 12.69 0.80
CA GLU A 42 -16.96 13.70 -0.24
C GLU A 42 -16.21 15.01 0.04
N VAL A 43 -14.93 15.05 -0.35
CA VAL A 43 -14.09 16.26 -0.28
C VAL A 43 -13.22 16.36 -1.53
N ASN A 44 -12.76 17.54 -1.90
CA ASN A 44 -11.86 17.68 -3.04
C ASN A 44 -10.40 17.75 -2.57
N MET A 45 -9.74 16.59 -2.36
CA MET A 45 -8.32 16.54 -1.96
C MET A 45 -7.36 16.64 -3.15
N PHE A 46 -7.81 16.27 -4.35
CA PHE A 46 -6.96 16.21 -5.55
C PHE A 46 -7.69 16.81 -6.75
N SER A 47 -6.99 17.57 -7.58
CA SER A 47 -7.63 18.33 -8.67
C SER A 47 -8.22 17.46 -9.78
N ASP A 48 -7.87 16.18 -9.86
CA ASP A 48 -8.20 15.26 -10.95
C ASP A 48 -9.10 14.08 -10.53
N VAL A 49 -9.69 14.12 -9.33
CA VAL A 49 -10.60 13.05 -8.86
C VAL A 49 -12.08 13.43 -8.88
N SER A 50 -12.43 14.70 -9.10
CA SER A 50 -13.82 15.15 -9.07
C SER A 50 -14.67 14.47 -10.15
N GLY A 51 -15.75 13.80 -9.75
CA GLY A 51 -16.63 13.03 -10.62
C GLY A 51 -16.09 11.65 -11.01
N HIS A 52 -14.91 11.25 -10.51
CA HIS A 52 -14.36 9.92 -10.74
C HIS A 52 -15.05 8.88 -9.84
N TRP A 53 -15.31 7.68 -10.35
CA TRP A 53 -16.05 6.63 -9.60
C TRP A 53 -15.39 6.24 -8.27
N ALA A 54 -14.08 6.47 -8.14
CA ALA A 54 -13.29 6.16 -6.96
C ALA A 54 -13.05 7.37 -6.06
N GLU A 55 -13.60 8.56 -6.35
CA GLU A 55 -13.33 9.82 -5.64
C GLU A 55 -13.39 9.65 -4.12
N GLU A 56 -14.52 9.18 -3.59
CA GLU A 56 -14.73 9.04 -2.15
C GLU A 56 -13.79 8.01 -1.48
N PHE A 57 -13.41 6.96 -2.21
CA PHE A 57 -12.45 5.97 -1.73
C PHE A 57 -11.02 6.51 -1.75
N ILE A 58 -10.66 7.28 -2.77
CA ILE A 58 -9.36 7.94 -2.85
C ILE A 58 -9.23 8.94 -1.71
N ASN A 59 -10.25 9.76 -1.49
CA ASN A 59 -10.26 10.76 -0.42
C ASN A 59 -10.20 10.14 0.97
N SER A 60 -10.97 9.07 1.23
CA SER A 60 -10.94 8.40 2.54
C SER A 60 -9.59 7.72 2.80
N ALA A 61 -9.01 7.04 1.81
CA ALA A 61 -7.66 6.48 1.92
C ALA A 61 -6.59 7.56 2.10
N ALA A 62 -6.71 8.71 1.43
CA ALA A 62 -5.80 9.83 1.59
C ALA A 62 -5.93 10.49 2.97
N GLN A 63 -7.15 10.63 3.50
CA GLN A 63 -7.40 11.14 4.84
C GLN A 63 -6.80 10.23 5.92
N LYS A 64 -6.76 8.92 5.70
CA LYS A 64 -6.06 7.95 6.55
C LYS A 64 -4.54 7.96 6.39
N GLY A 65 -4.01 8.68 5.40
CA GLY A 65 -2.58 8.71 5.08
C GLY A 65 -2.08 7.42 4.42
N TRP A 66 -2.96 6.61 3.83
CA TRP A 66 -2.58 5.36 3.17
C TRP A 66 -2.10 5.57 1.74
N VAL A 67 -2.65 6.59 1.08
CA VAL A 67 -2.23 7.02 -0.25
C VAL A 67 -1.91 8.52 -0.23
N THR A 68 -1.05 8.93 -1.14
CA THR A 68 -0.68 10.33 -1.33
C THR A 68 -0.81 10.72 -2.80
N GLY A 69 -1.14 11.98 -3.03
CA GLY A 69 -1.08 12.58 -4.37
C GLY A 69 0.34 12.97 -4.74
N TYR A 70 0.45 13.55 -5.93
CA TYR A 70 1.68 14.10 -6.46
C TYR A 70 1.85 15.57 -6.04
N PRO A 71 3.08 16.12 -6.11
CA PRO A 71 3.35 17.51 -5.76
C PRO A 71 2.56 18.55 -6.59
N ASP A 72 2.04 18.16 -7.75
CA ASP A 72 1.21 18.98 -8.62
C ASP A 72 -0.27 19.05 -8.17
N GLY A 73 -0.63 18.38 -7.08
CA GLY A 73 -1.99 18.34 -6.54
C GLY A 73 -2.89 17.28 -7.18
N THR A 74 -2.36 16.43 -8.06
CA THR A 74 -3.09 15.33 -8.70
C THR A 74 -2.96 14.02 -7.91
N PHE A 75 -3.90 13.10 -8.12
CA PHE A 75 -3.81 11.72 -7.65
C PHE A 75 -3.46 10.75 -8.77
N LYS A 76 -3.79 11.08 -10.03
CA LYS A 76 -3.67 10.24 -11.24
C LYS A 76 -4.43 8.91 -11.09
N PRO A 77 -5.77 8.95 -10.91
CA PRO A 77 -6.57 7.78 -10.57
C PRO A 77 -6.47 6.64 -11.59
N ASP A 78 -6.38 6.96 -12.88
CA ASP A 78 -6.31 5.99 -13.97
C ASP A 78 -4.89 5.51 -14.30
N GLN A 79 -3.87 6.09 -13.66
CA GLN A 79 -2.49 5.64 -13.85
C GLN A 79 -2.29 4.27 -13.17
N TYR A 80 -1.59 3.35 -13.83
CA TYR A 80 -1.18 2.10 -13.22
C TYR A 80 -0.27 2.34 -12.02
N ILE A 81 -0.51 1.58 -10.96
CA ILE A 81 0.31 1.65 -9.75
C ILE A 81 1.61 0.87 -9.93
N THR A 82 2.70 1.41 -9.36
CA THR A 82 3.99 0.73 -9.27
C THR A 82 4.05 -0.23 -8.08
N ARG A 83 5.00 -1.18 -8.09
CA ARG A 83 5.24 -2.07 -6.95
C ARG A 83 5.60 -1.28 -5.67
N ALA A 84 6.40 -0.22 -5.82
CA ALA A 84 6.80 0.66 -4.72
C ALA A 84 5.60 1.34 -4.06
N GLU A 85 4.72 1.98 -4.85
CA GLU A 85 3.50 2.60 -4.33
C GLU A 85 2.56 1.58 -3.67
N PHE A 86 2.43 0.39 -4.26
CA PHE A 86 1.61 -0.68 -3.70
C PHE A 86 2.11 -1.11 -2.32
N VAL A 87 3.41 -1.41 -2.16
CA VAL A 87 3.93 -1.86 -0.86
C VAL A 87 3.87 -0.74 0.19
N THR A 88 4.11 0.51 -0.20
CA THR A 88 3.97 1.66 0.70
C THR A 88 2.53 1.77 1.20
N LEU A 89 1.54 1.62 0.33
CA LEU A 89 0.13 1.61 0.72
C LEU A 89 -0.16 0.48 1.70
N VAL A 90 0.24 -0.76 1.40
CA VAL A 90 -0.01 -1.91 2.29
C VAL A 90 0.64 -1.71 3.66
N ASN A 91 1.89 -1.23 3.70
CA ASN A 91 2.58 -0.92 4.94
C ASN A 91 1.88 0.17 5.73
N ASN A 92 1.34 1.21 5.08
CA ASN A 92 0.56 2.23 5.76
C ASN A 92 -0.75 1.69 6.36
N VAL A 93 -1.46 0.82 5.64
CA VAL A 93 -2.68 0.16 6.15
C VAL A 93 -2.38 -0.71 7.37
N LEU A 94 -1.25 -1.41 7.36
CA LEU A 94 -0.83 -2.30 8.44
C LEU A 94 0.00 -1.60 9.52
N GLU A 95 0.19 -0.28 9.40
CA GLU A 95 1.04 0.54 10.29
C GLU A 95 2.46 -0.04 10.45
N ARG A 96 3.03 -0.58 9.38
CA ARG A 96 4.39 -1.13 9.32
C ARG A 96 5.34 -0.06 8.80
N ARG A 97 6.32 0.36 9.61
CA ARG A 97 7.28 1.42 9.25
C ARG A 97 8.58 1.17 9.98
N VAL A 98 9.69 1.20 9.26
CA VAL A 98 11.06 1.10 9.80
C VAL A 98 11.88 2.27 9.27
N LYS A 99 12.89 2.72 10.01
CA LYS A 99 13.91 3.60 9.46
C LYS A 99 15.11 2.77 9.04
N SER A 100 15.84 3.24 8.05
CA SER A 100 16.99 2.51 7.52
C SER A 100 18.05 2.14 8.57
N GLU A 101 18.18 2.93 9.64
CA GLU A 101 19.07 2.68 10.78
C GLU A 101 18.62 1.54 11.71
N ASP A 102 17.33 1.21 11.68
CA ASP A 102 16.69 0.18 12.51
C ASP A 102 16.54 -1.18 11.78
N ILE A 103 17.04 -1.24 10.54
CA ILE A 103 17.06 -2.47 9.72
C ILE A 103 18.30 -3.27 10.07
N LEU A 104 18.12 -4.55 10.39
CA LEU A 104 19.24 -5.45 10.70
C LEU A 104 20.16 -5.67 9.49
N PRO A 105 21.50 -5.71 9.67
CA PRO A 105 22.46 -5.90 8.58
C PRO A 105 22.26 -7.18 7.74
N GLU A 106 21.74 -8.24 8.36
CA GLU A 106 21.41 -9.52 7.73
C GLU A 106 20.12 -9.52 6.91
N ALA A 107 19.36 -8.42 6.91
CA ALA A 107 18.17 -8.26 6.09
C ALA A 107 18.49 -8.53 4.61
N ARG A 108 17.61 -9.27 3.94
CA ARG A 108 17.72 -9.55 2.50
C ARG A 108 17.76 -8.25 1.72
N GLN A 109 18.73 -8.15 0.81
CA GLN A 109 18.91 -7.02 -0.09
C GLN A 109 18.66 -7.47 -1.53
N PHE A 110 18.16 -6.55 -2.36
CA PHE A 110 18.07 -6.75 -3.81
C PHE A 110 18.99 -5.76 -4.54
N PRO A 111 19.76 -6.18 -5.55
CA PRO A 111 20.70 -5.29 -6.24
C PRO A 111 20.05 -4.11 -6.97
N ASP A 112 18.79 -4.24 -7.35
CA ASP A 112 17.99 -3.22 -8.05
C ASP A 112 17.17 -2.34 -7.08
N LEU A 113 17.29 -2.56 -5.77
CA LEU A 113 16.67 -1.72 -4.75
C LEU A 113 17.66 -0.63 -4.31
N ASP A 114 17.52 0.55 -4.90
CA ASP A 114 18.30 1.73 -4.53
C ASP A 114 18.02 2.16 -3.09
N LYS A 115 19.08 2.32 -2.30
CA LYS A 115 19.01 2.71 -0.87
C LYS A 115 18.57 4.14 -0.67
N ASP A 116 18.77 4.99 -1.68
CA ASP A 116 18.39 6.40 -1.63
C ASP A 116 16.97 6.62 -2.21
N ALA A 117 16.32 5.57 -2.73
CA ALA A 117 14.96 5.66 -3.22
C ALA A 117 13.97 5.90 -2.07
N TRP A 118 12.98 6.76 -2.31
CA TRP A 118 11.95 7.10 -1.32
C TRP A 118 11.17 5.90 -0.77
N TYR A 119 11.16 4.79 -1.51
CA TYR A 119 10.46 3.55 -1.16
C TYR A 119 11.36 2.47 -0.56
N TYR A 120 12.66 2.74 -0.32
CA TYR A 120 13.61 1.75 0.16
C TYR A 120 13.12 1.06 1.44
N GLU A 121 12.75 1.85 2.45
CA GLU A 121 12.28 1.35 3.75
C GLU A 121 10.99 0.54 3.62
N ALA A 122 10.05 1.01 2.79
CA ALA A 122 8.80 0.29 2.53
C ALA A 122 9.02 -1.05 1.81
N MET A 123 9.99 -1.11 0.89
CA MET A 123 10.38 -2.36 0.24
C MET A 123 11.04 -3.31 1.24
N GLN A 124 11.91 -2.80 2.11
CA GLN A 124 12.56 -3.61 3.14
C GLN A 124 11.56 -4.27 4.09
N GLU A 125 10.58 -3.49 4.55
CA GLU A 125 9.43 -3.97 5.33
C GLU A 125 8.68 -5.11 4.65
N ALA A 126 8.51 -5.04 3.33
CA ALA A 126 7.71 -6.01 2.58
C ALA A 126 8.48 -7.31 2.27
N ILE A 127 9.81 -7.27 2.15
CA ILE A 127 10.60 -8.43 1.70
C ILE A 127 11.22 -9.25 2.83
N ASN A 128 11.33 -8.69 4.03
CA ASN A 128 11.95 -9.34 5.19
C ASN A 128 10.89 -9.63 6.25
N SER A 129 10.67 -10.90 6.57
CA SER A 129 9.94 -11.28 7.78
C SER A 129 10.84 -11.10 9.00
N HIS A 130 10.33 -10.44 10.04
CA HIS A 130 11.14 -10.07 11.20
C HIS A 130 10.30 -9.94 12.48
N HIS A 131 10.97 -10.13 13.61
CA HIS A 131 10.48 -9.67 14.90
C HIS A 131 10.90 -8.22 15.12
N TYR A 132 10.10 -7.47 15.86
CA TYR A 132 10.36 -6.06 16.14
C TYR A 132 9.88 -5.66 17.53
N ILE A 133 10.45 -4.56 18.03
CA ILE A 133 9.82 -3.74 19.05
C ILE A 133 9.31 -2.44 18.43
N ARG A 134 8.20 -1.93 18.97
CA ARG A 134 7.61 -0.68 18.50
C ARG A 134 8.17 0.49 19.31
N LYS A 135 8.84 1.42 18.65
CA LYS A 135 9.39 2.63 19.28
C LYS A 135 8.29 3.66 19.58
N PRO A 136 8.55 4.65 20.46
CA PRO A 136 7.57 5.68 20.80
C PRO A 136 7.07 6.52 19.62
N ASP A 137 7.85 6.62 18.55
CA ASP A 137 7.48 7.32 17.30
C ASP A 137 6.73 6.43 16.31
N THR A 138 6.28 5.25 16.75
CA THR A 138 5.56 4.22 15.98
C THR A 138 6.40 3.49 14.93
N TYR A 139 7.69 3.80 14.78
CA TYR A 139 8.58 3.02 13.93
C TYR A 139 8.99 1.73 14.63
N GLU A 140 9.26 0.71 13.83
CA GLU A 140 9.76 -0.58 14.25
C GLU A 140 11.28 -0.53 14.39
N GLU A 141 11.79 -1.21 15.40
CA GLU A 141 13.20 -1.60 15.50
C GLU A 141 13.28 -3.11 15.36
N TRP A 142 13.93 -3.59 14.30
CA TRP A 142 13.98 -5.02 13.99
C TRP A 142 14.93 -5.72 14.96
N THR A 143 14.44 -6.77 15.61
CA THR A 143 15.20 -7.51 16.64
C THR A 143 15.72 -8.85 16.15
N GLU A 144 15.08 -9.43 15.13
CA GLU A 144 15.49 -10.70 14.52
C GLU A 144 14.87 -10.84 13.12
N ILE A 145 15.66 -11.28 12.14
CA ILE A 145 15.13 -11.74 10.85
C ILE A 145 14.75 -13.21 10.98
N TYR A 146 13.52 -13.58 10.62
CA TYR A 146 13.08 -14.97 10.62
C TYR A 146 12.59 -15.38 9.24
N TYR A 147 12.83 -16.65 8.89
CA TYR A 147 12.34 -17.24 7.65
C TYR A 147 11.41 -18.39 8.03
N PRO A 148 10.08 -18.22 7.90
CA PRO A 148 9.18 -19.29 8.24
C PRO A 148 9.42 -20.46 7.26
N ASP A 149 9.52 -21.67 7.82
CA ASP A 149 9.41 -22.87 7.01
C ASP A 149 8.02 -22.87 6.38
N LEU A 150 7.95 -22.64 5.07
CA LEU A 150 6.72 -22.78 4.32
C LEU A 150 6.49 -24.27 4.13
N ASP A 151 5.51 -24.83 4.82
CA ASP A 151 4.90 -26.11 4.46
C ASP A 151 4.28 -25.95 3.06
N MET A 152 5.09 -26.19 2.02
CA MET A 152 4.67 -26.17 0.62
C MET A 152 4.23 -27.56 0.16
#